data_AF-A0AAE3GLK2-F1
#
_entry.id   AF-A0AAE3GLK2-F1
#
_cell.length_a   1.000
_cell.length_b   1.000
_cell.length_c   1.000
_cell.angle_alpha   90.00
_cell.angle_beta   90.00
_cell.angle_gamma   90.00
#
_symmetry.space_group_name_H-M   'P 1'
#
loop_
_entity.id
_entity.type
_entity.pdbx_description
1 polymer ?
#
loop_
_entity_poly.entity_id
_entity_poly.type
_entity_poly.pdbx_seq_one_letter_code
_entity_poly.pdbx_strand_id
1 'polypeptide(L)'
;MARRPLALVTNDDGIHSPGLVTLAKAAQQADLDVVVAAPSKESSGTSAGLTVLANGDAPIVHRRELADLPGVPCYAVGAHPAFITLAAAHGALDHAPDLVLSGVNRGANIGRALVHSGTVGAAVTAGTNELRAMAVSLDVGHDKDVIPLWDSVFPVLRVAIPLLLDAPEHSVFNVNVPNLPPDQLRELRRAPLASYGAVQSRVDRPSEGQLEVVTTVVQHELEPGTDAALLGEGHPTITALRAVTEVEGVLPDRTPLPTAQ
;
A
#
# COMPACT_ATOMS: atom_id res chain seq x y z
N MET A 1 -27.33 -4.09 -17.30
CA MET A 1 -26.08 -3.32 -17.13
C MET A 1 -25.23 -4.08 -16.12
N ALA A 2 -23.94 -4.30 -16.41
CA ALA A 2 -23.04 -4.89 -15.41
C ALA A 2 -22.94 -3.93 -14.20
N ARG A 3 -22.86 -4.46 -12.97
CA ARG A 3 -22.63 -3.62 -11.79
C ARG A 3 -21.25 -2.97 -11.87
N ARG A 4 -21.12 -1.76 -11.35
CA ARG A 4 -19.80 -1.13 -11.18
C ARG A 4 -18.98 -1.94 -10.16
N PRO A 5 -17.67 -2.12 -10.37
CA PRO A 5 -16.82 -2.75 -9.37
C PRO A 5 -16.74 -1.87 -8.11
N LEU A 6 -16.79 -2.50 -6.95
CA LEU A 6 -16.66 -1.86 -5.64
C LEU A 6 -15.20 -1.87 -5.20
N ALA A 7 -14.61 -0.70 -5.03
CA ALA A 7 -13.28 -0.53 -4.47
C ALA A 7 -13.35 -0.21 -2.98
N LEU A 8 -12.58 -0.95 -2.18
CA LEU A 8 -12.16 -0.49 -0.86
C LEU A 8 -10.96 0.45 -1.01
N VAL A 9 -11.05 1.64 -0.42
CA VAL A 9 -9.94 2.58 -0.31
C VAL A 9 -9.48 2.68 1.15
N THR A 10 -8.20 2.40 1.40
CA THR A 10 -7.55 2.36 2.72
C THR A 10 -6.16 3.02 2.68
N ASN A 11 -5.49 3.18 3.82
CA ASN A 11 -4.10 3.65 3.94
C ASN A 11 -3.54 3.36 5.34
N ASP A 12 -2.26 3.66 5.58
CA ASP A 12 -1.65 3.69 6.91
C ASP A 12 -1.58 5.08 7.57
N ASP A 13 -1.73 6.18 6.80
CA ASP A 13 -1.74 7.55 7.37
C ASP A 13 -3.02 7.90 8.15
N GLY A 14 -4.09 7.12 7.97
CA GLY A 14 -5.37 7.27 8.67
C GLY A 14 -6.48 7.99 7.88
N ILE A 15 -7.69 7.95 8.45
CA ILE A 15 -8.96 8.34 7.79
C ILE A 15 -9.04 9.80 7.31
N HIS A 16 -8.23 10.69 7.89
CA HIS A 16 -8.21 12.11 7.53
C HIS A 16 -7.04 12.48 6.60
N SER A 17 -6.27 11.51 6.11
CA SER A 17 -5.14 11.77 5.22
C SER A 17 -5.61 12.38 3.89
N PRO A 18 -4.99 13.49 3.43
CA PRO A 18 -5.24 14.03 2.09
C PRO A 18 -4.95 13.01 0.97
N GLY A 19 -3.97 12.13 1.17
CA GLY A 19 -3.64 11.06 0.22
C GLY A 19 -4.76 10.04 0.06
N LEU A 20 -5.45 9.68 1.14
CA LEU A 20 -6.62 8.78 1.13
C LEU A 20 -7.78 9.40 0.34
N VAL A 21 -8.06 10.66 0.62
CA VAL A 21 -9.11 11.43 -0.09
C VAL A 21 -8.79 11.51 -1.58
N THR A 22 -7.53 11.76 -1.93
CA THR A 22 -7.07 11.81 -3.32
C THR A 22 -7.26 10.47 -4.03
N LEU A 23 -6.90 9.36 -3.38
CA LEU A 23 -7.08 8.02 -3.92
C LEU A 23 -8.56 7.67 -4.14
N ALA A 24 -9.42 8.02 -3.18
CA ALA A 24 -10.86 7.82 -3.31
C ALA A 24 -11.46 8.64 -4.46
N LYS A 25 -11.05 9.90 -4.63
CA LYS A 25 -11.46 10.73 -5.78
C LYS A 25 -11.00 10.12 -7.11
N ALA A 26 -9.78 9.58 -7.18
CA ALA A 26 -9.27 8.92 -8.38
C ALA A 26 -10.06 7.64 -8.72
N ALA A 27 -10.44 6.86 -7.71
CA ALA A 27 -11.29 5.68 -7.87
C ALA A 27 -12.68 6.05 -8.42
N GLN A 28 -13.33 7.11 -7.89
CA GLN A 28 -14.60 7.62 -8.43
C GLN A 28 -14.46 8.10 -9.88
N GLN A 29 -13.36 8.76 -10.23
CA GLN A 29 -13.08 9.18 -11.61
C GLN A 29 -12.88 8.01 -12.58
N ALA A 30 -12.52 6.84 -12.06
CA ALA A 30 -12.41 5.59 -12.81
C ALA A 30 -13.73 4.79 -12.88
N ASP A 31 -14.86 5.41 -12.51
CA ASP A 31 -16.21 4.83 -12.52
C ASP A 31 -16.40 3.62 -11.57
N LEU A 32 -15.66 3.62 -10.46
CA LEU A 32 -15.78 2.62 -9.39
C LEU A 32 -16.79 3.07 -8.34
N ASP A 33 -17.56 2.13 -7.79
CA ASP A 33 -18.21 2.34 -6.51
C ASP A 33 -17.13 2.32 -5.41
N VAL A 34 -17.23 3.20 -4.41
CA VAL A 34 -16.16 3.38 -3.42
C VAL A 34 -16.71 3.25 -2.00
N VAL A 35 -16.00 2.48 -1.19
CA VAL A 35 -16.08 2.49 0.27
C VAL A 35 -14.70 2.85 0.83
N VAL A 36 -14.65 3.77 1.78
CA VAL A 36 -13.42 4.14 2.48
C VAL A 36 -13.42 3.51 3.85
N ALA A 37 -12.36 2.79 4.20
CA ALA A 37 -12.11 2.41 5.58
C ALA A 37 -10.61 2.49 5.87
N ALA A 38 -10.26 3.21 6.93
CA ALA A 38 -8.88 3.49 7.25
C ALA A 38 -8.67 3.57 8.77
N PRO A 39 -7.42 3.45 9.25
CA PRO A 39 -7.10 3.58 10.67
C PRO A 39 -7.63 4.90 11.25
N SER A 40 -8.11 4.84 12.49
CA SER A 40 -8.53 6.04 13.24
C SER A 40 -7.36 6.96 13.60
N LYS A 41 -6.13 6.44 13.59
CA LYS A 41 -4.87 7.13 13.81
C LYS A 41 -3.80 6.56 12.87
N GLU A 42 -2.79 7.37 12.56
CA GLU A 42 -1.62 6.94 11.80
C GLU A 42 -1.02 5.64 12.35
N SER A 43 -0.68 4.72 11.44
CA SER A 43 -0.25 3.35 11.70
C SER A 43 0.90 2.96 10.76
N SER A 44 1.92 3.80 10.66
CA SER A 44 3.08 3.56 9.78
C SER A 44 3.94 2.37 10.26
N GLY A 45 4.60 1.69 9.32
CA GLY A 45 5.55 0.61 9.63
C GLY A 45 4.90 -0.72 10.09
N THR A 46 3.60 -0.90 9.86
CA THR A 46 2.85 -2.05 10.37
C THR A 46 2.93 -3.29 9.49
N SER A 47 3.46 -3.17 8.25
CA SER A 47 3.41 -4.25 7.26
C SER A 47 1.99 -4.81 7.11
N ALA A 48 1.85 -6.12 6.91
CA ALA A 48 0.59 -6.87 6.95
C ALA A 48 0.12 -7.19 8.39
N GLY A 49 0.50 -6.39 9.39
CA GLY A 49 0.15 -6.62 10.78
C GLY A 49 -1.37 -6.54 11.00
N LEU A 50 -1.95 -7.59 11.59
CA LEU A 50 -3.38 -7.70 11.89
C LEU A 50 -3.78 -7.09 13.23
N THR A 51 -2.91 -6.28 13.84
CA THR A 51 -3.11 -5.74 15.19
C THR A 51 -4.34 -4.83 15.24
N VAL A 52 -5.20 -5.10 16.23
CA VAL A 52 -6.26 -4.21 16.67
C VAL A 52 -5.65 -3.17 17.60
N LEU A 53 -5.86 -1.89 17.31
CA LEU A 53 -5.26 -0.75 18.04
C LEU A 53 -5.97 -0.47 19.38
N ALA A 54 -7.01 -1.23 19.73
CA ALA A 54 -7.71 -1.14 21.01
C ALA A 54 -7.20 -2.21 21.98
N ASN A 55 -7.01 -1.82 23.24
CA ASN A 55 -6.56 -2.68 24.34
C ASN A 55 -7.58 -3.79 24.63
N GLY A 56 -7.51 -4.92 23.93
CA GLY A 56 -8.23 -6.16 24.27
C GLY A 56 -9.69 -6.25 23.83
N ASP A 57 -10.28 -5.20 23.26
CA ASP A 57 -11.65 -5.19 22.74
C ASP A 57 -11.70 -5.28 21.20
N ALA A 58 -12.85 -5.70 20.65
CA ALA A 58 -13.10 -5.71 19.21
C ALA A 58 -12.80 -4.33 18.57
N PRO A 59 -12.25 -4.27 17.35
CA PRO A 59 -11.91 -3.02 16.71
C PRO A 59 -13.14 -2.12 16.58
N ILE A 60 -13.06 -0.94 17.18
CA ILE A 60 -14.15 0.03 17.13
C ILE A 60 -14.22 0.60 15.71
N VAL A 61 -15.38 0.45 15.08
CA VAL A 61 -15.69 1.00 13.77
C VAL A 61 -16.60 2.20 13.96
N HIS A 62 -16.19 3.36 13.45
CA HIS A 62 -17.03 4.55 13.45
C HIS A 62 -17.28 5.06 12.05
N ARG A 63 -18.55 5.26 11.69
CA ARG A 63 -18.91 5.98 10.47
C ARG A 63 -18.43 7.43 10.55
N ARG A 64 -17.98 7.94 9.42
CA ARG A 64 -17.51 9.32 9.23
C ARG A 64 -18.15 9.89 7.99
N GLU A 65 -18.36 11.20 8.01
CA GLU A 65 -18.65 11.97 6.81
C GLU A 65 -17.41 12.81 6.52
N LEU A 66 -16.85 12.66 5.33
CA LEU A 66 -15.71 13.44 4.86
C LEU A 66 -16.23 14.44 3.84
N ALA A 67 -16.07 15.73 4.11
CA ALA A 67 -16.59 16.80 3.26
C ALA A 67 -16.10 16.70 1.80
N ASP A 68 -14.87 16.22 1.61
CA ASP A 68 -14.24 15.98 0.32
C ASP A 68 -14.76 14.75 -0.45
N LEU A 69 -15.51 13.88 0.21
CA LEU A 69 -16.05 12.62 -0.36
C LEU A 69 -17.56 12.52 -0.10
N PRO A 70 -18.37 13.45 -0.63
CA PRO A 70 -19.80 13.45 -0.38
C PRO A 70 -20.45 12.17 -0.92
N GLY A 71 -21.25 11.51 -0.08
CA GLY A 71 -21.98 10.29 -0.45
C GLY A 71 -21.16 9.01 -0.43
N VAL A 72 -19.85 9.07 -0.16
CA VAL A 72 -19.00 7.87 -0.01
C VAL A 72 -19.12 7.35 1.44
N PRO A 73 -19.42 6.06 1.65
CA PRO A 73 -19.36 5.46 2.99
C PRO A 73 -17.91 5.47 3.50
N CYS A 74 -17.67 6.15 4.62
CA CYS A 74 -16.35 6.27 5.24
C CYS A 74 -16.36 5.70 6.66
N TYR A 75 -15.37 4.88 6.99
CA TYR A 75 -15.23 4.20 8.27
C TYR A 75 -13.85 4.45 8.89
N ALA A 76 -13.81 5.03 10.09
CA ALA A 76 -12.61 5.09 10.91
C ALA A 76 -12.55 3.82 11.77
N VAL A 77 -11.49 3.02 11.62
CA VAL A 77 -11.36 1.71 12.28
C VAL A 77 -10.19 1.73 13.28
N GLY A 78 -10.41 1.20 14.47
CA GLY A 78 -9.38 0.98 15.48
C GLY A 78 -8.45 -0.20 15.16
N ALA A 79 -7.91 -0.30 13.94
CA ALA A 79 -7.02 -1.39 13.52
C ALA A 79 -6.05 -0.93 12.42
N HIS A 80 -5.00 -1.71 12.20
CA HIS A 80 -4.07 -1.53 11.08
C HIS A 80 -4.75 -1.81 9.72
N PRO A 81 -4.24 -1.24 8.61
CA PRO A 81 -4.90 -1.33 7.32
C PRO A 81 -4.98 -2.74 6.74
N ALA A 82 -4.05 -3.63 7.08
CA ALA A 82 -4.15 -5.05 6.72
C ALA A 82 -5.35 -5.74 7.37
N PHE A 83 -5.62 -5.46 8.66
CA PHE A 83 -6.83 -5.97 9.33
C PHE A 83 -8.10 -5.41 8.69
N ILE A 84 -8.12 -4.10 8.40
CA ILE A 84 -9.28 -3.45 7.73
C ILE A 84 -9.55 -4.13 6.38
N THR A 85 -8.49 -4.38 5.61
CA THR A 85 -8.57 -5.07 4.33
C THR A 85 -9.12 -6.48 4.46
N LEU A 86 -8.62 -7.26 5.43
CA LEU A 86 -9.11 -8.60 5.72
C LEU A 86 -10.61 -8.58 6.10
N ALA A 87 -11.00 -7.68 6.99
CA ALA A 87 -12.39 -7.53 7.42
C ALA A 87 -13.30 -7.19 6.23
N ALA A 88 -12.87 -6.26 5.37
CA ALA A 88 -13.60 -5.89 4.16
C ALA A 88 -13.71 -7.04 3.16
N ALA A 89 -12.63 -7.81 2.93
CA ALA A 89 -12.64 -8.97 2.05
C ALA A 89 -13.67 -10.03 2.49
N HIS A 90 -13.92 -10.14 3.80
CA HIS A 90 -14.97 -10.99 4.37
C HIS A 90 -16.36 -10.32 4.47
N GLY A 91 -16.54 -9.14 3.90
CA GLY A 91 -17.83 -8.43 3.87
C GLY A 91 -18.23 -7.77 5.19
N ALA A 92 -17.30 -7.57 6.12
CA ALA A 92 -17.60 -6.93 7.42
C ALA A 92 -17.91 -5.43 7.31
N LEU A 93 -17.69 -4.82 6.13
CA LEU A 93 -18.03 -3.43 5.80
C LEU A 93 -19.16 -3.40 4.77
N ASP A 94 -20.26 -4.07 5.11
CA ASP A 94 -21.48 -4.29 4.31
C ASP A 94 -21.33 -5.31 3.16
N HIS A 95 -20.36 -5.12 2.27
CA HIS A 95 -20.13 -6.00 1.12
C HIS A 95 -18.64 -6.23 0.88
N ALA A 96 -18.29 -7.41 0.38
CA ALA A 96 -16.92 -7.67 -0.06
C ALA A 96 -16.60 -6.80 -1.29
N PRO A 97 -15.47 -6.07 -1.31
CA PRO A 97 -15.06 -5.29 -2.47
C PRO A 97 -14.53 -6.21 -3.58
N ASP A 98 -14.51 -5.71 -4.81
CA ASP A 98 -13.91 -6.39 -5.97
C ASP A 98 -12.39 -6.11 -6.08
N LEU A 99 -11.95 -5.00 -5.48
CA LEU A 99 -10.55 -4.58 -5.45
C LEU A 99 -10.23 -3.70 -4.25
N VAL A 100 -8.95 -3.60 -3.93
CA VAL A 100 -8.44 -2.76 -2.84
C VAL A 100 -7.41 -1.76 -3.36
N LEU A 101 -7.61 -0.48 -3.06
CA LEU A 101 -6.66 0.59 -3.34
C LEU A 101 -6.13 1.11 -2.00
N SER A 102 -4.82 1.05 -1.80
CA SER A 102 -4.16 1.42 -0.56
C SER A 102 -3.22 2.61 -0.78
N GLY A 103 -3.38 3.69 -0.01
CA GLY A 103 -2.63 4.94 -0.12
C GLY A 103 -3.54 6.17 -0.26
N VAL A 104 -3.12 7.25 -0.91
CA VAL A 104 -1.75 7.51 -1.39
C VAL A 104 -0.84 7.77 -0.19
N ASN A 105 0.20 6.95 -0.02
CA ASN A 105 1.17 7.11 1.07
C ASN A 105 2.03 8.37 0.86
N ARG A 106 2.30 9.11 1.96
CA ARG A 106 3.29 10.19 1.97
C ARG A 106 4.71 9.61 2.09
N GLY A 107 5.33 9.33 0.96
CA GLY A 107 6.68 8.77 0.85
C GLY A 107 6.70 7.53 -0.03
N ALA A 108 7.78 7.36 -0.80
CA ALA A 108 7.92 6.26 -1.73
C ALA A 108 8.07 4.90 -1.02
N ASN A 109 7.43 3.88 -1.58
CA ASN A 109 7.58 2.47 -1.19
C ASN A 109 8.35 1.73 -2.29
N ILE A 110 9.68 1.84 -2.25
CA ILE A 110 10.59 1.31 -3.28
C ILE A 110 11.52 0.24 -2.72
N GLY A 111 11.95 -0.66 -3.60
CA GLY A 111 12.88 -1.73 -3.28
C GLY A 111 12.33 -2.71 -2.24
N ARG A 112 13.21 -3.57 -1.71
CA ARG A 112 12.80 -4.65 -0.78
C ARG A 112 12.25 -4.17 0.57
N ALA A 113 12.49 -2.91 0.95
CA ALA A 113 11.98 -2.34 2.19
C ALA A 113 10.44 -2.21 2.23
N LEU A 114 9.77 -2.31 1.06
CA LEU A 114 8.31 -2.28 0.97
C LEU A 114 7.60 -3.33 1.84
N VAL A 115 8.29 -4.40 2.25
CA VAL A 115 7.76 -5.40 3.18
C VAL A 115 7.30 -4.79 4.51
N HIS A 116 7.87 -3.66 4.94
CA HIS A 116 7.51 -3.01 6.21
C HIS A 116 6.37 -1.97 6.07
N SER A 117 5.95 -1.66 4.85
CA SER A 117 4.94 -0.64 4.57
C SER A 117 3.54 -1.13 4.93
N GLY A 118 2.77 -0.32 5.68
CA GLY A 118 1.37 -0.61 5.97
C GLY A 118 0.51 -0.47 4.72
N THR A 119 0.78 0.56 3.91
CA THR A 119 0.16 0.74 2.59
C THR A 119 0.33 -0.49 1.70
N VAL A 120 1.55 -1.03 1.57
CA VAL A 120 1.79 -2.24 0.77
C VAL A 120 1.25 -3.50 1.44
N GLY A 121 1.37 -3.60 2.77
CA GLY A 121 0.85 -4.71 3.55
C GLY A 121 -0.66 -4.91 3.38
N ALA A 122 -1.43 -3.82 3.28
CA ALA A 122 -2.85 -3.88 2.96
C ALA A 122 -3.10 -4.46 1.56
N ALA A 123 -2.37 -3.99 0.53
CA ALA A 123 -2.52 -4.50 -0.83
C ALA A 123 -2.11 -5.98 -0.96
N VAL A 124 -1.04 -6.41 -0.30
CA VAL A 124 -0.63 -7.82 -0.23
C VAL A 124 -1.68 -8.66 0.50
N THR A 125 -2.26 -8.14 1.58
CA THR A 125 -3.35 -8.83 2.31
C THR A 125 -4.57 -9.05 1.42
N ALA A 126 -4.94 -8.06 0.61
CA ALA A 126 -6.00 -8.19 -0.39
C ALA A 126 -5.69 -9.27 -1.43
N GLY A 127 -4.48 -9.27 -2.00
CA GLY A 127 -4.03 -10.32 -2.95
C GLY A 127 -4.12 -11.72 -2.36
N THR A 128 -3.67 -11.91 -1.12
CA THR A 128 -3.77 -13.20 -0.41
C THR A 128 -5.23 -13.63 -0.14
N ASN A 129 -6.17 -12.68 -0.08
CA ASN A 129 -7.60 -12.93 0.09
C ASN A 129 -8.36 -12.82 -1.23
N GLU A 130 -7.70 -13.20 -2.32
CA GLU A 130 -8.28 -13.35 -3.64
C GLU A 130 -8.76 -12.03 -4.31
N LEU A 131 -8.33 -10.88 -3.82
CA LEU A 131 -8.71 -9.58 -4.39
C LEU A 131 -7.59 -8.97 -5.24
N ARG A 132 -7.97 -8.25 -6.31
CA ARG A 132 -7.04 -7.36 -7.00
C ARG A 132 -6.68 -6.20 -6.08
N ALA A 133 -5.42 -5.78 -6.07
CA ALA A 133 -5.00 -4.70 -5.20
C ALA A 133 -3.92 -3.80 -5.79
N MET A 134 -3.92 -2.54 -5.37
CA MET A 134 -2.85 -1.59 -5.70
C MET A 134 -2.47 -0.77 -4.48
N ALA A 135 -1.18 -0.75 -4.17
CA ALA A 135 -0.55 0.19 -3.26
C ALA A 135 -0.04 1.41 -4.06
N VAL A 136 -0.32 2.63 -3.59
CA VAL A 136 0.01 3.88 -4.27
C VAL A 136 0.78 4.78 -3.32
N SER A 137 1.90 5.32 -3.77
CA SER A 137 2.81 6.14 -2.95
C SER A 137 3.29 7.37 -3.73
N LEU A 138 3.40 8.51 -3.05
CA LEU A 138 3.94 9.75 -3.61
C LEU A 138 5.34 10.01 -3.05
N ASP A 139 6.33 10.18 -3.91
CA ASP A 139 7.72 10.39 -3.53
C ASP A 139 8.00 11.83 -3.12
N VAL A 140 7.68 12.15 -1.86
CA VAL A 140 7.97 13.45 -1.26
C VAL A 140 9.39 13.55 -0.67
N GLY A 141 10.24 12.54 -0.89
CA GLY A 141 11.56 12.45 -0.27
C GLY A 141 11.53 12.33 1.26
N HIS A 142 12.67 12.64 1.89
CA HIS A 142 12.86 12.55 3.35
C HIS A 142 12.69 13.89 4.07
N ASP A 143 12.60 14.99 3.33
CA ASP A 143 12.42 16.32 3.89
C ASP A 143 10.95 16.56 4.25
N LYS A 144 10.70 16.83 5.53
CA LYS A 144 9.35 17.00 6.08
C LYS A 144 8.68 18.29 5.61
N ASP A 145 9.46 19.26 5.11
CA ASP A 145 8.97 20.54 4.62
C ASP A 145 8.54 20.47 3.15
N VAL A 146 8.82 19.35 2.46
CA VAL A 146 8.33 19.13 1.10
C VAL A 146 6.81 19.04 1.09
N ILE A 147 6.20 19.92 0.30
CA ILE A 147 4.77 19.96 0.07
C ILE A 147 4.38 18.83 -0.88
N PRO A 148 3.48 17.93 -0.48
CA PRO A 148 2.97 16.88 -1.37
C PRO A 148 2.09 17.48 -2.47
N LEU A 149 2.42 17.17 -3.71
CA LEU A 149 1.62 17.42 -4.91
C LEU A 149 0.69 16.23 -5.14
N TRP A 150 -0.36 16.11 -4.34
CA TRP A 150 -1.29 14.99 -4.42
C TRP A 150 -1.89 14.80 -5.81
N ASP A 151 -2.12 15.89 -6.55
CA ASP A 151 -2.70 15.86 -7.89
C ASP A 151 -1.84 15.10 -8.92
N SER A 152 -0.55 14.90 -8.65
CA SER A 152 0.38 14.13 -9.49
C SER A 152 -0.07 12.69 -9.72
N VAL A 153 -0.87 12.12 -8.81
CA VAL A 153 -1.32 10.73 -8.94
C VAL A 153 -2.46 10.54 -9.93
N PHE A 154 -3.27 11.57 -10.22
CA PHE A 154 -4.45 11.44 -11.08
C PHE A 154 -4.14 10.93 -12.50
N PRO A 155 -3.16 11.49 -13.26
CA PRO A 155 -2.84 10.96 -14.59
C PRO A 155 -2.28 9.53 -14.53
N VAL A 156 -1.57 9.17 -13.46
CA VAL A 156 -1.02 7.83 -13.27
C VAL A 156 -2.13 6.82 -12.99
N LEU A 157 -3.04 7.14 -12.06
CA LEU A 157 -4.15 6.26 -11.67
C LEU A 157 -5.20 6.09 -12.78
N ARG A 158 -5.37 7.10 -13.65
CA ARG A 158 -6.19 6.99 -14.86
C ARG A 158 -5.76 5.84 -15.77
N VAL A 159 -4.47 5.49 -15.75
CA VAL A 159 -3.92 4.37 -16.52
C VAL A 159 -3.77 3.12 -15.65
N ALA A 160 -3.30 3.26 -14.42
CA ALA A 160 -2.99 2.13 -13.55
C ALA A 160 -4.25 1.36 -13.09
N ILE A 161 -5.36 2.06 -12.78
CA ILE A 161 -6.60 1.40 -12.34
C ILE A 161 -7.17 0.47 -13.42
N PRO A 162 -7.32 0.90 -14.69
CA PRO A 162 -7.69 -0.01 -15.78
C PRO A 162 -6.75 -1.21 -15.91
N LEU A 163 -5.43 -1.01 -15.82
CA LEU A 163 -4.46 -2.11 -15.86
C LEU A 163 -4.69 -3.12 -14.73
N LEU A 164 -5.06 -2.66 -13.54
CA LEU A 164 -5.39 -3.55 -12.42
C LEU A 164 -6.67 -4.34 -12.68
N LEU A 165 -7.72 -3.68 -13.17
CA LEU A 165 -9.00 -4.34 -13.47
C LEU A 165 -8.85 -5.43 -14.53
N ASP A 166 -8.01 -5.19 -15.54
CA ASP A 166 -7.71 -6.15 -16.62
C ASP A 166 -6.73 -7.26 -16.18
N ALA A 167 -6.07 -7.11 -15.03
CA ALA A 167 -5.13 -8.10 -14.53
C ALA A 167 -5.84 -9.39 -14.07
N PRO A 168 -5.11 -10.53 -14.02
CA PRO A 168 -5.60 -11.72 -13.37
C PRO A 168 -6.10 -11.43 -11.96
N GLU A 169 -7.03 -12.25 -11.48
CA GLU A 169 -7.49 -12.16 -10.09
C GLU A 169 -6.30 -12.27 -9.13
N HIS A 170 -6.43 -11.63 -7.96
CA HIS A 170 -5.41 -11.67 -6.91
C HIS A 170 -4.11 -10.93 -7.24
N SER A 171 -4.05 -10.21 -8.37
CA SER A 171 -2.90 -9.38 -8.76
C SER A 171 -2.68 -8.23 -7.80
N VAL A 172 -1.43 -8.01 -7.38
CA VAL A 172 -1.04 -6.89 -6.50
C VAL A 172 -0.05 -5.99 -7.22
N PHE A 173 -0.39 -4.71 -7.38
CA PHE A 173 0.49 -3.71 -7.97
C PHE A 173 1.02 -2.73 -6.92
N ASN A 174 2.29 -2.37 -7.03
CA ASN A 174 2.90 -1.27 -6.27
C ASN A 174 3.21 -0.13 -7.22
N VAL A 175 2.66 1.04 -6.96
CA VAL A 175 2.80 2.24 -7.79
C VAL A 175 3.47 3.34 -6.99
N ASN A 176 4.56 3.90 -7.52
CA ASN A 176 5.20 5.10 -6.97
C ASN A 176 5.12 6.24 -7.99
N VAL A 177 4.80 7.43 -7.50
CA VAL A 177 4.63 8.64 -8.31
C VAL A 177 5.65 9.69 -7.85
N PRO A 178 6.45 10.30 -8.74
CA PRO A 178 7.29 11.43 -8.40
C PRO A 178 6.47 12.60 -7.88
N ASN A 179 6.97 13.34 -6.89
CA ASN A 179 6.34 14.58 -6.43
C ASN A 179 6.62 15.76 -7.38
N LEU A 180 6.14 15.62 -8.62
CA LEU A 180 6.28 16.60 -9.70
C LEU A 180 4.90 16.98 -10.24
N PRO A 181 4.70 18.22 -10.72
CA PRO A 181 3.47 18.63 -11.39
C PRO A 181 3.06 17.63 -12.50
N PRO A 182 1.75 17.39 -12.71
CA PRO A 182 1.26 16.40 -13.69
C PRO A 182 1.84 16.53 -15.11
N ASP A 183 2.13 17.75 -15.55
CA ASP A 183 2.70 18.08 -16.86
C ASP A 183 4.22 17.82 -16.98
N GLN A 184 4.87 17.55 -15.85
CA GLN A 184 6.31 17.23 -15.78
C GLN A 184 6.57 15.73 -15.53
N LEU A 185 5.52 14.94 -15.28
CA LEU A 185 5.64 13.50 -15.16
C LEU A 185 6.03 12.90 -16.51
N ARG A 186 7.01 11.99 -16.48
CA ARG A 186 7.32 11.14 -17.64
C ARG A 186 6.32 9.99 -17.73
N GLU A 187 6.50 9.11 -18.72
CA GLU A 187 5.62 7.96 -18.89
C GLU A 187 5.68 6.99 -17.70
N LEU A 188 4.55 6.34 -17.40
CA LEU A 188 4.46 5.25 -16.42
C LEU A 188 5.30 4.05 -16.90
N ARG A 189 6.21 3.57 -16.06
CA ARG A 189 7.14 2.49 -16.40
C ARG A 189 6.97 1.28 -15.51
N ARG A 190 6.89 0.09 -16.12
CA ARG A 190 7.07 -1.16 -15.39
C ARG A 190 8.50 -1.24 -14.88
N ALA A 191 8.68 -1.48 -13.59
CA ALA A 191 9.99 -1.52 -12.96
C ALA A 191 10.18 -2.78 -12.08
N PRO A 192 11.36 -3.40 -12.04
CA PRO A 192 11.73 -4.33 -10.97
C PRO A 192 12.06 -3.57 -9.68
N LEU A 193 11.88 -4.23 -8.53
CA LEU A 193 12.26 -3.66 -7.23
C LEU A 193 13.78 -3.54 -7.11
N ALA A 194 14.26 -2.41 -6.59
CA ALA A 194 15.63 -2.24 -6.17
C ALA A 194 16.02 -3.25 -5.07
N SER A 195 17.28 -3.68 -5.07
CA SER A 195 17.81 -4.65 -4.10
C SER A 195 17.74 -4.15 -2.65
N TYR A 196 17.73 -2.84 -2.46
CA TYR A 196 17.59 -2.14 -1.19
C TYR A 196 16.53 -1.05 -1.33
N GLY A 197 15.81 -0.70 -0.26
CA GLY A 197 14.98 0.50 -0.25
C GLY A 197 15.84 1.77 -0.10
N ALA A 198 15.25 2.95 -0.29
CA ALA A 198 15.92 4.24 -0.02
C ALA A 198 16.42 4.36 1.43
N VAL A 199 15.82 3.60 2.34
CA VAL A 199 16.10 3.56 3.77
C VAL A 199 16.65 2.19 4.15
N GLN A 200 17.80 2.17 4.82
CA GLN A 200 18.20 1.04 5.65
C GLN A 200 17.85 1.35 7.10
N SER A 201 16.93 0.59 7.66
CA SER A 201 16.64 0.60 9.09
C SER A 201 17.60 -0.35 9.80
N ARG A 202 18.41 0.19 10.71
CA ARG A 202 19.24 -0.58 11.64
C ARG A 202 18.65 -0.45 13.04
N VAL A 203 18.63 -1.53 13.80
CA VAL A 203 18.26 -1.46 15.21
C VAL A 203 19.53 -1.25 16.02
N ASP A 204 19.63 -0.11 16.67
CA ASP A 204 20.67 0.22 17.63
C ASP A 204 20.22 -0.01 19.05
N ARG A 205 21.19 -0.25 19.94
CA ARG A 205 20.98 -0.37 21.38
C ARG A 205 21.73 0.75 22.08
N PRO A 206 21.15 1.97 22.15
CA PRO A 206 21.84 3.13 22.71
C PRO A 206 22.09 2.98 24.22
N SER A 207 21.25 2.21 24.92
CA SER A 207 21.42 1.89 26.33
C SER A 207 20.80 0.54 26.70
N GLU A 208 21.11 0.04 27.89
CA GLU A 208 20.53 -1.20 28.40
C GLU A 208 18.99 -1.07 28.52
N GLY A 209 18.26 -1.95 27.85
CA GLY A 209 16.80 -1.94 27.83
C GLY A 209 16.15 -1.03 26.77
N GLN A 210 16.93 -0.25 26.00
CA GLN A 210 16.40 0.57 24.91
C GLN A 210 16.87 0.05 23.55
N LEU A 211 15.94 -0.11 22.62
CA LEU A 211 16.21 -0.34 21.21
C LEU A 211 15.70 0.87 20.44
N GLU A 212 16.49 1.35 19.49
CA GLU A 212 16.13 2.47 18.61
C GLU A 212 16.29 2.02 17.15
N VAL A 213 15.28 2.28 16.33
CA VAL A 213 15.38 2.05 14.89
C VAL A 213 16.02 3.28 14.26
N VAL A 214 17.29 3.19 13.91
CA VAL A 214 18.01 4.22 13.17
C VAL A 214 17.77 4.00 11.68
N THR A 215 17.14 4.98 11.06
CA THR A 215 16.86 5.01 9.62
C THR A 215 17.98 5.78 8.93
N THR A 216 18.83 5.07 8.20
CA THR A 216 19.89 5.69 7.40
C THR A 216 19.44 5.75 5.95
N VAL A 217 19.42 6.95 5.38
CA VAL A 217 19.28 7.12 3.93
C VAL A 217 20.58 6.64 3.31
N VAL A 218 20.54 5.55 2.56
CA VAL A 218 21.73 5.00 1.93
C VAL A 218 22.01 5.83 0.68
N GLN A 219 23.09 6.62 0.71
CA GLN A 219 23.62 7.27 -0.49
C GLN A 219 24.40 6.25 -1.35
N HIS A 220 23.71 5.27 -1.91
CA HIS A 220 24.23 4.47 -3.01
C HIS A 220 23.74 5.06 -4.34
N GLU A 221 24.52 4.88 -5.41
CA GLU A 221 23.97 5.04 -6.75
C GLU A 221 22.73 4.14 -6.90
N LEU A 222 21.64 4.72 -7.40
CA LEU A 222 20.40 3.98 -7.62
C LEU A 222 20.65 2.86 -8.62
N GLU A 223 20.26 1.64 -8.28
CA GLU A 223 20.44 0.47 -9.14
C GLU A 223 19.74 0.72 -10.50
N PRO A 224 20.48 0.79 -11.62
CA PRO A 224 19.90 1.23 -12.89
C PRO A 224 18.70 0.38 -13.34
N GLY A 225 17.65 1.05 -13.82
CA GLY A 225 16.45 0.40 -14.33
C GLY A 225 15.51 -0.17 -13.27
N THR A 226 15.79 0.02 -11.97
CA THR A 226 14.88 -0.34 -10.87
C THR A 226 13.82 0.72 -10.63
N ASP A 227 12.84 0.38 -9.81
CA ASP A 227 11.80 1.31 -9.34
C ASP A 227 12.40 2.58 -8.73
N ALA A 228 13.46 2.45 -7.92
CA ALA A 228 14.14 3.58 -7.31
C ALA A 228 14.81 4.50 -8.36
N ALA A 229 15.58 3.92 -9.29
CA ALA A 229 16.29 4.69 -10.32
C ALA A 229 15.33 5.43 -11.26
N LEU A 230 14.32 4.71 -11.77
CA LEU A 230 13.32 5.30 -12.69
C LEU A 230 12.48 6.39 -12.02
N LEU A 231 12.14 6.20 -10.73
CA LEU A 231 11.43 7.21 -9.95
C LEU A 231 12.27 8.48 -9.79
N GLY A 232 13.55 8.34 -9.49
CA GLY A 232 14.51 9.47 -9.43
C GLY A 232 14.72 10.18 -10.77
N GLU A 233 14.48 9.49 -11.89
CA GLU A 233 14.49 10.06 -13.24
C GLU A 233 13.18 10.77 -13.63
N GLY A 234 12.17 10.77 -12.74
CA GLY A 234 10.87 11.42 -12.95
C GLY A 234 9.83 10.53 -13.64
N HIS A 235 10.06 9.22 -13.74
CA HIS A 235 9.05 8.26 -14.21
C HIS A 235 8.21 7.77 -13.03
N PRO A 236 6.87 7.84 -13.10
CA PRO A 236 6.02 6.97 -12.29
C PRO A 236 6.38 5.51 -12.54
N THR A 237 6.41 4.69 -11.49
CA THR A 237 6.76 3.27 -11.60
C THR A 237 5.60 2.39 -11.18
N ILE A 238 5.46 1.24 -11.83
CA ILE A 238 4.51 0.18 -11.47
C ILE A 238 5.22 -1.17 -11.43
N THR A 239 5.01 -1.89 -10.33
CA THR A 239 5.61 -3.21 -10.11
C THR A 239 4.52 -4.18 -9.73
N ALA A 240 4.37 -5.26 -10.50
CA ALA A 240 3.55 -6.39 -10.08
C ALA A 240 4.29 -7.16 -8.98
N LEU A 241 3.71 -7.18 -7.78
CA LEU A 241 4.22 -7.91 -6.64
C LEU A 241 3.67 -9.33 -6.65
N ARG A 242 4.48 -10.27 -6.19
CA ARG A 242 4.02 -11.60 -5.84
C ARG A 242 3.49 -11.53 -4.40
N ALA A 243 2.21 -11.86 -4.21
CA ALA A 243 1.67 -12.12 -2.87
C ALA A 243 2.38 -13.33 -2.24
N VAL A 244 2.00 -13.71 -1.01
CA VAL A 244 2.61 -14.87 -0.37
C VAL A 244 2.20 -16.14 -1.13
N THR A 245 3.14 -16.72 -1.87
CA THR A 245 2.97 -18.00 -2.56
C THR A 245 4.12 -18.93 -2.21
N GLU A 246 3.91 -20.24 -2.34
CA GLU A 246 5.01 -21.19 -2.25
C GLU A 246 6.00 -21.02 -3.42
N VAL A 247 7.23 -21.51 -3.22
CA VAL A 247 8.20 -21.68 -4.29
C VAL A 247 8.23 -23.16 -4.64
N GLU A 248 7.59 -23.51 -5.75
CA GLU A 248 7.52 -24.90 -6.22
C GLU A 248 8.91 -25.47 -6.51
N GLY A 249 9.11 -26.76 -6.24
CA GLY A 249 10.32 -27.50 -6.61
C GLY A 249 11.56 -27.23 -5.75
N VAL A 250 11.44 -26.48 -4.64
CA VAL A 250 12.56 -26.23 -3.71
C VAL A 250 12.74 -27.36 -2.69
N LEU A 251 11.66 -28.03 -2.31
CA LEU A 251 11.64 -29.11 -1.32
C LEU A 251 11.17 -30.41 -1.97
N PRO A 252 11.69 -31.58 -1.55
CA PRO A 252 11.10 -32.86 -1.94
C PRO A 252 9.72 -33.02 -1.28
N ASP A 253 8.82 -33.78 -1.91
CA ASP A 253 7.48 -34.07 -1.37
C ASP A 253 7.52 -34.70 0.04
N ARG A 254 8.61 -35.42 0.35
CA ARG A 254 8.82 -36.10 1.62
C ARG A 254 10.28 -35.97 2.06
N THR A 255 10.48 -35.47 3.27
CA THR A 255 11.77 -35.49 3.97
C THR A 255 11.62 -36.38 5.21
N PRO A 256 12.20 -37.59 5.26
CA PRO A 256 12.05 -38.47 6.41
C PRO A 256 12.71 -37.87 7.66
N LEU A 257 12.01 -37.93 8.80
CA LEU A 257 12.56 -37.51 10.09
C LEU A 257 13.52 -38.59 10.65
N PRO A 258 14.57 -38.22 11.39
CA PRO A 258 15.43 -39.21 12.06
C PRO A 258 14.63 -40.02 13.09
N THR A 259 14.77 -41.34 13.09
CA THR A 259 14.26 -42.20 14.17
C THR A 259 15.12 -42.01 15.43
N ALA A 260 14.48 -41.81 16.59
CA ALA A 260 15.18 -41.77 17.88
C ALA A 260 15.96 -43.08 18.10
N GLN A 261 17.23 -42.96 18.52
CA GLN A 261 18.08 -44.08 18.91
C GLN A 261 17.70 -44.61 20.30
#